data_AF-A0A505DI47-F1
#
_entry.id   AF-A0A505DI47-F1
#
_cell.length_a   1.000
_cell.length_b   1.000
_cell.length_c   1.000
_cell.angle_alpha   90.00
_cell.angle_beta   90.00
_cell.angle_gamma   90.00
#
_symmetry.space_group_name_H-M   'P 1'
#
loop_
_entity.id
_entity.type
_entity.pdbx_description
1 polymer ?
#
loop_
_entity_poly.entity_id
_entity_poly.type
_entity_poly.pdbx_seq_one_letter_code
_entity_poly.pdbx_strand_id
1 'polypeptide(L)'
;MKSTSWNDTPVAFEAGGVELRTQEIGGDMSIAFVRFPQGTDMAPALKGLPDDLCQCPHWGYLLKGRLRMRTKDGEQTYEAGQAFYWAPGHAPEALEDCEYIDFSPTKEFNEVIDYVKAQMA
;
A
#
# COMPACT_ATOMS: atom_id res chain seq x y z
N MET A 1 -0.09 -21.22 -12.99
CA MET A 1 0.64 -19.97 -13.25
C MET A 1 -0.37 -18.93 -13.70
N LYS A 2 -0.38 -17.76 -13.07
CA LYS A 2 -1.36 -16.69 -13.30
C LYS A 2 -0.62 -15.36 -13.28
N SER A 3 -1.03 -14.44 -14.15
CA SER A 3 -0.56 -13.05 -14.19
C SER A 3 -1.77 -12.12 -14.10
N THR A 4 -1.53 -10.86 -13.78
CA THR A 4 -2.54 -9.80 -13.85
C THR A 4 -1.90 -8.52 -14.37
N SER A 5 -2.73 -7.61 -14.87
CA SER A 5 -2.33 -6.26 -15.27
C SER A 5 -3.09 -5.23 -14.46
N TRP A 6 -2.70 -3.95 -14.57
CA TRP A 6 -3.48 -2.86 -13.97
C TRP A 6 -4.96 -2.96 -14.34
N ASN A 7 -5.27 -3.12 -15.64
CA ASN A 7 -6.64 -3.12 -16.15
C ASN A 7 -7.45 -4.36 -15.76
N ASP A 8 -6.78 -5.51 -15.54
CA ASP A 8 -7.44 -6.77 -15.18
C ASP A 8 -7.60 -6.96 -13.67
N THR A 9 -6.89 -6.17 -12.86
CA THR A 9 -6.95 -6.24 -11.40
C THR A 9 -8.13 -5.41 -10.88
N PRO A 10 -9.05 -5.99 -10.08
CA PRO A 10 -10.21 -5.27 -9.57
C PRO A 10 -9.78 -4.16 -8.58
N VAL A 11 -10.54 -3.07 -8.59
CA VAL A 11 -10.40 -1.98 -7.63
C VAL A 11 -10.88 -2.47 -6.26
N ALA A 12 -10.01 -2.42 -5.26
CA ALA A 12 -10.38 -2.68 -3.87
C ALA A 12 -11.06 -1.45 -3.25
N PHE A 13 -10.49 -0.27 -3.45
CA PHE A 13 -11.12 1.01 -3.10
C PHE A 13 -10.51 2.16 -3.90
N GLU A 14 -11.26 3.25 -4.00
CA GLU A 14 -10.85 4.51 -4.63
C GLU A 14 -11.39 5.68 -3.81
N ALA A 15 -10.53 6.60 -3.39
CA ALA A 15 -10.93 7.76 -2.59
C ALA A 15 -9.94 8.92 -2.78
N GLY A 16 -10.44 10.11 -3.13
CA GLY A 16 -9.59 11.31 -3.23
C GLY A 16 -8.43 11.20 -4.24
N GLY A 17 -8.56 10.34 -5.26
CA GLY A 17 -7.51 10.03 -6.23
C GLY A 17 -6.54 8.93 -5.80
N VAL A 18 -6.62 8.46 -4.55
CA VAL A 18 -5.99 7.20 -4.14
C VAL A 18 -6.73 6.06 -4.79
N GLU A 19 -6.01 5.14 -5.44
CA GLU A 19 -6.59 3.94 -6.03
C GLU A 19 -5.75 2.72 -5.64
N LEU A 20 -6.40 1.76 -4.99
CA LEU A 20 -5.83 0.46 -4.69
C LEU A 20 -6.53 -0.61 -5.52
N ARG A 21 -5.76 -1.35 -6.32
CA ARG A 21 -6.21 -2.55 -7.02
C ARG A 21 -5.47 -3.75 -6.45
N THR A 22 -6.17 -4.85 -6.18
CA THR A 22 -5.51 -6.06 -5.67
C THR A 22 -6.18 -7.34 -6.16
N GLN A 23 -5.39 -8.40 -6.27
CA GLN A 23 -5.87 -9.74 -6.53
C GLN A 23 -5.00 -10.78 -5.82
N GLU A 24 -5.65 -11.74 -5.14
CA GLU A 24 -4.97 -12.93 -4.65
C GLU A 24 -4.44 -13.79 -5.82
N ILE A 25 -3.14 -14.07 -5.78
CA ILE A 25 -2.43 -14.90 -6.75
C ILE A 25 -1.36 -15.71 -6.00
N GLY A 26 -1.37 -17.03 -6.19
CA GLY A 26 -0.36 -17.91 -5.59
C GLY A 26 -0.80 -18.59 -4.29
N GLY A 27 -2.05 -18.40 -3.87
CA GLY A 27 -2.68 -19.12 -2.75
C GLY A 27 -2.76 -18.30 -1.46
N ASP A 28 -1.64 -17.73 -1.02
CA ASP A 28 -1.55 -16.95 0.22
C ASP A 28 -0.97 -15.55 0.03
N MET A 29 -0.71 -15.16 -1.22
CA MET A 29 -0.15 -13.87 -1.59
C MET A 29 -1.13 -13.06 -2.45
N SER A 30 -1.07 -11.74 -2.30
CA SER A 30 -1.78 -10.77 -3.11
C SER A 30 -0.79 -9.92 -3.91
N ILE A 31 -1.19 -9.52 -5.11
CA ILE A 31 -0.51 -8.48 -5.89
C ILE A 31 -1.37 -7.22 -5.80
N ALA A 32 -0.77 -6.12 -5.37
CA ALA A 32 -1.40 -4.82 -5.32
C ALA A 32 -0.77 -3.85 -6.33
N PHE A 33 -1.60 -3.10 -7.04
CA PHE A 33 -1.18 -1.89 -7.75
C PHE A 33 -1.77 -0.69 -7.02
N VAL A 34 -0.92 0.28 -6.72
CA VAL A 34 -1.31 1.44 -5.91
C VAL A 34 -0.96 2.72 -6.63
N ARG A 35 -1.89 3.67 -6.59
CA ARG A 35 -1.69 5.07 -6.97
C ARG A 35 -1.99 5.99 -5.81
N PHE A 36 -1.06 6.89 -5.53
CA PHE A 36 -1.25 7.97 -4.57
C PHE A 36 -0.96 9.32 -5.23
N PRO A 37 -1.93 10.25 -5.27
CA PRO A 37 -1.67 11.65 -5.62
C PRO A 37 -0.69 12.29 -4.64
N GLN A 38 0.07 13.28 -5.10
CA GLN A 38 0.92 14.09 -4.24
C GLN A 38 0.13 14.63 -3.03
N GLY A 39 0.71 14.52 -1.84
CA GLY A 39 0.10 14.96 -0.59
C GLY A 39 -0.82 13.93 0.07
N THR A 40 -1.00 12.76 -0.52
CA THR A 40 -1.72 11.65 0.13
C THR A 40 -0.98 11.26 1.42
N ASP A 41 -1.70 11.24 2.54
CA ASP A 41 -1.23 10.73 3.83
C ASP A 41 -2.16 9.62 4.30
N MET A 42 -1.63 8.40 4.44
CA MET A 42 -2.41 7.25 4.91
C MET A 42 -2.46 7.12 6.43
N ALA A 43 -1.67 7.88 7.19
CA ALA A 43 -1.64 7.77 8.66
C ALA A 43 -3.03 8.00 9.31
N PRO A 44 -3.87 8.97 8.87
CA PRO A 44 -5.22 9.11 9.41
C PRO A 44 -6.10 7.86 9.23
N ALA A 45 -5.97 7.15 8.11
CA ALA A 45 -6.77 5.96 7.80
C ALA A 45 -6.30 4.70 8.58
N LEU A 46 -5.10 4.74 9.15
CA LEU A 46 -4.51 3.65 9.92
C LEU A 46 -4.66 3.84 11.44
N LYS A 47 -5.18 4.99 11.87
CA LYS A 47 -5.37 5.31 13.28
C LYS A 47 -6.31 4.32 13.97
N GLY A 48 -5.82 3.66 15.01
CA GLY A 48 -6.51 2.61 15.77
C GLY A 48 -6.02 1.20 15.48
N LEU A 49 -5.21 1.00 14.43
CA LEU A 49 -4.35 -0.18 14.31
C LEU A 49 -3.22 -0.14 15.33
N PRO A 50 -2.48 -1.25 15.56
CA PRO A 50 -1.30 -1.22 16.40
C PRO A 50 -0.36 -0.08 15.99
N ASP A 51 -0.12 0.82 16.94
CA ASP A 51 0.71 2.02 16.81
C ASP A 51 0.26 3.02 15.74
N ASP A 52 -1.00 2.95 15.31
CA ASP A 52 -1.57 3.75 14.21
C ASP A 52 -0.86 3.51 12.86
N LEU A 53 -0.34 2.31 12.65
CA LEU A 53 0.47 1.93 11.49
C LEU A 53 -0.04 0.64 10.82
N CYS A 54 0.21 0.51 9.51
CA CYS A 54 -0.03 -0.71 8.76
C CYS A 54 0.81 -1.86 9.32
N GLN A 55 0.17 -3.00 9.58
CA GLN A 55 0.83 -4.20 10.11
C GLN A 55 1.08 -5.27 9.03
N CYS A 56 0.68 -5.01 7.79
CA CYS A 56 0.93 -5.91 6.67
C CYS A 56 2.37 -5.73 6.16
N PRO A 57 3.18 -6.78 6.00
CA PRO A 57 4.47 -6.66 5.32
C PRO A 57 4.28 -6.55 3.81
N HIS A 58 5.06 -5.69 3.17
CA HIS A 58 5.02 -5.50 1.71
C HIS A 58 6.40 -5.67 1.07
N TRP A 59 6.45 -6.37 -0.05
CA TRP A 59 7.59 -6.40 -0.96
C TRP A 59 7.17 -5.76 -2.27
N GLY A 60 8.01 -4.98 -2.93
CA GLY A 60 7.55 -4.35 -4.15
C GLY A 60 8.58 -3.53 -4.88
N TYR A 61 8.08 -2.74 -5.81
CA TYR A 61 8.87 -1.85 -6.65
C TYR A 61 8.14 -0.52 -6.88
N LEU A 62 8.83 0.57 -6.62
CA LEU A 62 8.31 1.92 -6.84
C LEU A 62 8.52 2.32 -8.30
N LEU A 63 7.43 2.45 -9.05
CA LEU A 63 7.46 2.72 -10.49
C LEU A 63 7.58 4.20 -10.80
N LYS A 64 6.97 5.06 -9.96
CA LYS A 64 6.93 6.51 -10.13
C LYS A 64 6.87 7.20 -8.76
N GLY A 65 7.46 8.39 -8.69
CA GLY A 65 7.32 9.32 -7.56
C GLY A 65 8.23 9.00 -6.39
N ARG A 66 7.89 9.58 -5.24
CA ARG A 66 8.63 9.48 -3.97
C ARG A 66 7.67 9.33 -2.79
N LEU A 67 7.90 8.27 -2.00
CA LEU A 67 7.13 7.98 -0.79
C LEU A 67 7.99 8.19 0.44
N ARG A 68 7.48 8.95 1.41
CA ARG A 68 7.97 8.90 2.77
C ARG A 68 7.22 7.80 3.52
N MET A 69 7.95 6.93 4.17
CA MET A 69 7.43 5.91 5.06
C MET A 69 7.68 6.32 6.50
N ARG A 70 6.60 6.57 7.26
CA ARG A 70 6.66 6.73 8.72
C ARG A 70 6.71 5.37 9.37
N THR A 71 7.62 5.17 10.30
CA THR A 71 7.74 3.96 11.13
C THR A 71 8.00 4.37 12.58
N LYS A 72 7.98 3.40 13.51
CA LYS A 72 8.37 3.66 14.91
C LYS A 72 9.81 4.15 15.06
N ASP A 73 10.70 3.68 14.19
CA ASP A 73 12.13 3.96 14.24
C ASP A 73 12.50 5.26 13.51
N GLY A 74 11.50 5.96 12.96
CA GLY A 74 11.66 7.20 12.22
C GLY A 74 11.14 7.11 10.79
N GLU A 75 11.49 8.12 9.99
CA GLU A 75 11.03 8.25 8.62
C GLU A 75 12.11 7.82 7.62
N GLN A 76 11.68 7.16 6.55
CA GLN A 76 12.55 6.80 5.43
C GLN A 76 11.89 7.19 4.12
N THR A 77 12.65 7.65 3.13
CA THR A 77 12.11 8.01 1.80
C THR A 77 12.54 6.98 0.77
N TYR A 78 11.60 6.58 -0.08
CA TYR A 78 11.76 5.69 -1.21
C TYR A 78 11.46 6.45 -2.49
N GLU A 79 12.17 6.15 -3.58
CA GLU A 79 12.02 6.80 -4.88
C GLU A 79 11.90 5.80 -6.04
N ALA A 80 11.35 6.26 -7.15
CA ALA A 80 11.17 5.45 -8.35
C ALA A 80 12.45 4.74 -8.77
N GLY A 81 12.34 3.47 -9.15
CA GLY A 81 13.48 2.62 -9.50
C GLY A 81 13.97 1.72 -8.36
N GLN A 82 13.42 1.86 -7.16
CA GLN A 82 13.79 1.03 -6.02
C GLN A 82 12.84 -0.15 -5.83
N ALA A 83 13.43 -1.34 -5.62
CA ALA A 83 12.73 -2.44 -4.97
C ALA A 83 12.76 -2.22 -3.44
N PHE A 84 11.73 -2.68 -2.74
CA PHE A 84 11.61 -2.46 -1.31
C PHE A 84 11.10 -3.70 -0.56
N TYR A 85 11.39 -3.68 0.74
CA TYR A 85 10.67 -4.42 1.76
C TYR A 85 10.25 -3.43 2.85
N TRP A 86 8.96 -3.36 3.14
CA TRP A 86 8.39 -2.57 4.23
C TRP A 86 7.87 -3.54 5.29
N ALA A 87 8.59 -3.59 6.42
CA ALA A 87 8.21 -4.41 7.56
C ALA A 87 6.92 -3.89 8.22
N PRO A 88 6.18 -4.72 8.97
CA PRO A 88 5.03 -4.27 9.76
C PRO A 88 5.37 -3.06 10.64
N GLY A 89 4.42 -2.14 10.78
CA GLY A 89 4.60 -0.89 11.50
C GLY A 89 5.04 0.26 10.61
N HIS A 90 4.30 0.52 9.52
CA HIS A 90 4.57 1.66 8.65
C HIS A 90 3.32 2.42 8.15
N ALA A 91 3.50 3.67 7.71
CA ALA A 91 2.46 4.47 7.06
C ALA A 91 3.05 5.32 5.92
N PRO A 92 2.54 5.19 4.68
CA PRO A 92 3.04 5.94 3.54
C PRO A 92 2.46 7.37 3.46
N GLU A 93 3.31 8.30 3.04
CA GLU A 93 2.98 9.66 2.63
C GLU A 93 3.59 9.93 1.24
N ALA A 94 2.76 10.33 0.29
CA ALA A 94 3.16 10.63 -1.08
C ALA A 94 3.75 12.06 -1.17
N LEU A 95 5.06 12.16 -1.35
CA LEU A 95 5.74 13.44 -1.55
C LEU A 95 5.57 13.99 -2.97
N GLU A 96 5.29 13.09 -3.91
CA GLU A 96 4.99 13.31 -5.33
C GLU A 96 3.86 12.35 -5.74
N ASP A 97 3.31 12.49 -6.95
CA ASP A 97 2.42 11.45 -7.50
C ASP A 97 3.16 10.11 -7.58
N CYS A 98 2.68 9.11 -6.85
CA CYS A 98 3.33 7.82 -6.72
C CYS A 98 2.54 6.70 -7.40
N GLU A 99 3.26 5.78 -8.03
CA GLU A 99 2.73 4.52 -8.54
C GLU A 99 3.68 3.39 -8.13
N TYR A 100 3.16 2.33 -7.54
CA TYR A 100 3.95 1.17 -7.19
C TYR A 100 3.15 -0.13 -7.32
N ILE A 101 3.90 -1.22 -7.43
CA ILE A 101 3.38 -2.58 -7.30
C ILE A 101 3.96 -3.18 -6.04
N ASP A 102 3.13 -3.82 -5.23
CA ASP A 102 3.57 -4.60 -4.09
C ASP A 102 2.93 -5.98 -4.03
N PHE A 103 3.53 -6.82 -3.19
CA PHE A 103 3.18 -8.18 -2.90
C PHE A 103 3.11 -8.32 -1.39
N SER A 104 2.05 -8.96 -0.90
CA SER A 104 1.82 -9.10 0.53
C SER A 104 1.05 -10.38 0.85
N PRO A 105 1.20 -10.94 2.07
CA PRO A 105 0.35 -12.02 2.56
C PRO A 105 -1.12 -11.60 2.54
N THR A 106 -1.96 -12.39 1.86
CA THR A 106 -3.35 -12.02 1.57
C THR A 106 -4.18 -11.80 2.83
N LYS A 107 -3.95 -12.60 3.88
CA LYS A 107 -4.71 -12.50 5.12
C LYS A 107 -4.45 -11.14 5.79
N GLU A 108 -3.19 -10.83 6.05
CA GLU A 108 -2.73 -9.60 6.69
C GLU A 108 -3.13 -8.38 5.85
N PHE A 109 -3.07 -8.49 4.52
CA PHE A 109 -3.43 -7.39 3.64
C PHE A 109 -4.94 -7.11 3.67
N ASN A 110 -5.78 -8.16 3.64
CA ASN A 110 -7.23 -8.02 3.75
C ASN A 110 -7.63 -7.39 5.09
N GLU A 111 -6.99 -7.78 6.20
CA GLU A 111 -7.25 -7.19 7.53
C GLU A 111 -7.02 -5.66 7.52
N VAL A 112 -5.93 -5.18 6.89
CA VAL A 112 -5.64 -3.74 6.77
C VAL A 112 -6.60 -3.05 5.80
N ILE A 113 -6.88 -3.64 4.64
CA ILE A 113 -7.79 -3.05 3.64
C ILE A 113 -9.20 -2.89 4.22
N ASP A 114 -9.72 -3.92 4.87
CA ASP A 114 -11.06 -3.89 5.45
C ASP A 114 -11.16 -2.83 6.55
N TYR A 115 -10.10 -2.68 7.36
CA TYR A 115 -10.00 -1.61 8.34
C TYR A 115 -10.04 -0.22 7.68
N VAL A 116 -9.19 0.02 6.69
CA VAL A 116 -9.10 1.31 5.99
C VAL A 116 -10.43 1.66 5.33
N LYS A 117 -11.09 0.69 4.68
CA LYS A 117 -12.42 0.87 4.10
C LYS A 117 -13.47 1.28 5.14
N ALA A 118 -13.43 0.68 6.33
CA ALA A 118 -14.36 1.02 7.40
C ALA A 118 -14.14 2.45 7.94
N GLN A 119 -12.92 2.99 7.87
CA GLN A 119 -12.64 4.38 8.24
C GLN A 119 -13.06 5.41 7.18
N MET A 120 -13.26 4.96 5.93
CA MET A 120 -13.67 5.81 4.79
C MET A 120 -15.19 5.89 4.60
N ALA A 121 -15.96 5.11 5.36
CA ALA A 121 -17.43 5.09 5.35
C ALA A 121 -18.01 6.14 6.31
#